data_AF-A0A318SD34-F1
#
_entry.id   AF-A0A318SD34-F1
#
_cell.length_a   1.000
_cell.length_b   1.000
_cell.length_c   1.000
_cell.angle_alpha   90.00
_cell.angle_beta   90.00
_cell.angle_gamma   90.00
#
_symmetry.space_group_name_H-M   'P 1'
#
loop_
_entity.id
_entity.type
_entity.pdbx_description
1 polymer ?
#
loop_
_entity_poly.entity_id
_entity_poly.type
_entity_poly.pdbx_seq_one_letter_code
_entity_poly.pdbx_strand_id
1 'polypeptide(L)'
;MPIITVQFIKDVVATPEQKRELIEKLTDTFVGVLGEVVRPYVYCLIQETPQAEWGIAGKPMPDLAFLTGPQYADYHAKANAIMSSVIGGAPPTEPEPVKDWGS
;
A
#
# COMPACT_ATOMS: atom_id res chain seq x y z
N MET A 1 0.91 -4.91 -24.09
CA MET A 1 0.48 -5.95 -23.13
C MET A 1 0.71 -5.44 -21.72
N PRO A 2 -0.19 -4.61 -21.17
CA PRO A 2 -0.11 -4.14 -19.79
C PRO A 2 -0.33 -5.27 -18.79
N ILE A 3 0.36 -5.19 -17.65
CA ILE A 3 0.16 -6.07 -16.50
C ILE A 3 -0.28 -5.18 -15.33
N ILE A 4 -1.43 -5.49 -14.76
CA ILE A 4 -1.96 -4.89 -13.54
C ILE A 4 -1.75 -5.89 -12.42
N THR A 5 -0.89 -5.56 -11.45
CA THR A 5 -0.65 -6.42 -10.29
C THR A 5 -1.29 -5.81 -9.07
N VAL A 6 -2.19 -6.56 -8.43
CA VAL A 6 -2.78 -6.21 -7.14
C VAL A 6 -2.15 -7.07 -6.07
N GLN A 7 -1.49 -6.42 -5.10
CA GLN A 7 -0.82 -7.09 -3.99
C GLN A 7 -1.52 -6.73 -2.67
N PHE A 8 -1.84 -7.74 -1.87
CA PHE A 8 -2.41 -7.55 -0.54
C PHE A 8 -2.22 -8.78 0.35
N ILE A 9 -2.57 -8.62 1.62
CA ILE A 9 -2.46 -9.67 2.63
C ILE A 9 -3.53 -10.73 2.40
N LYS A 10 -3.10 -12.00 2.34
CA LYS A 10 -3.95 -13.16 2.15
C LYS A 10 -5.01 -13.26 3.24
N ASP A 11 -6.25 -13.50 2.82
CA ASP A 11 -7.42 -13.74 3.69
C ASP A 11 -7.79 -12.55 4.62
N VAL A 12 -7.24 -11.35 4.37
CA VAL A 12 -7.53 -10.13 5.15
C VAL A 12 -8.29 -9.08 4.33
N VAL A 13 -7.88 -8.86 3.08
CA VAL A 13 -8.35 -7.71 2.28
C VAL A 13 -9.52 -8.03 1.38
N ALA A 14 -9.58 -9.25 0.82
CA ALA A 14 -10.59 -9.62 -0.16
C ALA A 14 -11.04 -11.08 0.00
N THR A 15 -12.33 -11.34 -0.18
CA THR A 15 -12.86 -12.70 -0.34
C THR A 15 -12.52 -13.25 -1.74
N PRO A 16 -12.65 -14.57 -1.98
CA PRO A 16 -12.46 -15.15 -3.31
C PRO A 16 -13.35 -14.52 -4.39
N GLU A 17 -14.57 -14.11 -4.05
CA GLU A 17 -15.52 -13.47 -4.96
C GLU A 17 -15.05 -12.04 -5.31
N GLN A 18 -14.61 -11.28 -4.31
CA GLN A 18 -14.06 -9.93 -4.52
C GLN A 18 -12.78 -9.94 -5.36
N LYS A 19 -11.95 -11.00 -5.26
CA LYS A 19 -10.79 -11.19 -6.14
C LYS A 19 -11.18 -11.35 -7.60
N ARG A 20 -12.25 -12.10 -7.89
CA ARG A 20 -12.78 -12.25 -9.26
C ARG A 20 -13.33 -10.92 -9.78
N GLU A 21 -14.10 -10.23 -8.96
CA GLU A 21 -14.67 -8.92 -9.30
C GLU A 21 -13.57 -7.87 -9.56
N LEU A 22 -12.47 -7.88 -8.80
CA LEU A 22 -11.31 -7.01 -9.04
C LEU A 22 -10.69 -7.23 -10.42
N ILE A 23 -10.52 -8.48 -10.84
CA ILE A 23 -9.95 -8.82 -12.16
C ILE A 23 -10.81 -8.24 -13.29
N GLU A 24 -12.13 -8.41 -13.19
CA GLU A 24 -13.08 -7.89 -14.17
C GLU A 24 -13.06 -6.36 -14.20
N LYS A 25 -13.26 -5.72 -13.04
CA LYS A 25 -13.37 -4.26 -12.96
C LYS A 25 -12.10 -3.51 -13.34
N LEU A 26 -10.92 -4.04 -12.97
CA LEU A 26 -9.65 -3.40 -13.36
C LEU A 26 -9.40 -3.54 -14.87
N THR A 27 -9.77 -4.68 -15.45
CA THR A 27 -9.71 -4.88 -16.90
C THR A 27 -10.65 -3.92 -17.62
N ASP A 28 -11.91 -3.84 -17.18
CA ASP A 28 -12.91 -2.96 -17.79
C ASP A 28 -12.56 -1.48 -17.61
N THR A 29 -11.96 -1.10 -16.48
CA THR A 29 -11.46 0.27 -16.28
C THR A 29 -10.38 0.62 -17.29
N PHE A 30 -9.42 -0.28 -17.51
CA PHE A 30 -8.34 -0.08 -18.47
C PHE A 30 -8.86 0.00 -19.91
N VAL A 31 -9.78 -0.90 -20.26
CA VAL A 31 -10.47 -0.90 -21.56
C VAL A 31 -11.32 0.37 -21.73
N GLY A 32 -11.98 0.85 -20.68
CA GLY A 32 -12.78 2.07 -20.71
C GLY A 32 -11.98 3.33 -21.06
N VAL A 33 -10.67 3.34 -20.78
CA VAL A 33 -9.77 4.47 -21.11
C VAL A 33 -9.20 4.34 -22.53
N LEU A 34 -8.84 3.12 -22.97
CA LEU A 34 -8.08 2.91 -24.22
C LEU A 34 -8.87 2.23 -25.35
N GLY A 35 -10.12 1.87 -25.12
CA GLY A 35 -11.01 1.17 -26.05
C GLY A 35 -10.77 -0.35 -26.11
N GLU A 36 -11.71 -1.07 -26.73
CA GLU A 36 -11.76 -2.54 -26.75
C GLU A 36 -10.54 -3.23 -27.40
N VAL A 37 -9.76 -2.52 -28.22
CA VAL A 37 -8.55 -3.05 -28.86
C VAL A 37 -7.53 -3.59 -27.85
N VAL A 38 -7.55 -3.10 -26.60
CA VAL A 38 -6.58 -3.51 -25.58
C VAL A 38 -7.02 -4.73 -24.79
N ARG A 39 -8.31 -5.10 -24.78
CA ARG A 39 -8.87 -6.15 -23.91
C ARG A 39 -8.11 -7.48 -23.94
N PRO A 40 -7.75 -8.06 -25.10
CA PRO A 40 -7.04 -9.35 -25.12
C PRO A 40 -5.60 -9.27 -24.57
N TYR A 41 -5.10 -8.06 -24.30
CA TYR A 41 -3.73 -7.79 -23.89
C TYR A 41 -3.60 -7.31 -22.44
N VAL A 42 -4.72 -7.15 -21.72
CA VAL A 42 -4.74 -6.76 -20.31
C VAL A 42 -4.60 -8.00 -19.44
N TYR A 43 -3.49 -8.09 -18.70
CA TYR A 43 -3.27 -9.13 -17.71
C TYR A 43 -3.48 -8.56 -16.33
N CYS A 44 -4.43 -9.11 -15.56
CA CYS A 44 -4.65 -8.73 -14.16
C CYS A 44 -4.23 -9.88 -13.25
N LEU A 45 -3.28 -9.62 -12.36
CA LEU A 45 -2.70 -10.58 -11.44
C LEU A 45 -3.08 -10.22 -10.01
N ILE A 46 -3.57 -11.22 -9.27
CA ILE A 46 -3.75 -11.12 -7.82
C ILE A 46 -2.60 -11.86 -7.16
N GLN A 47 -1.82 -11.16 -6.34
CA GLN A 47 -0.70 -11.73 -5.60
C GLN A 47 -0.93 -11.51 -4.11
N GLU A 48 -1.04 -12.60 -3.37
CA GLU A 48 -1.32 -12.56 -1.95
C GLU A 48 -0.05 -12.85 -1.15
N THR A 49 0.22 -11.99 -0.18
CA THR A 49 1.30 -12.21 0.80
C THR A 49 0.72 -12.88 2.05
N PRO A 50 1.36 -13.94 2.59
CA PRO A 50 0.93 -14.52 3.86
C PRO A 50 0.86 -13.48 4.99
N GLN A 51 -0.01 -13.75 5.96
CA GLN A 51 -0.07 -12.92 7.17
C GLN A 51 1.29 -12.93 7.88
N ALA A 52 1.61 -11.83 8.54
CA ALA A 52 2.90 -11.49 9.16
C ALA A 52 4.10 -11.35 8.19
N GLU A 53 3.93 -11.61 6.90
CA GLU A 53 4.98 -11.40 5.88
C GLU A 53 4.80 -10.07 5.12
N TRP A 54 3.73 -9.34 5.40
CA TRP A 54 3.53 -7.96 4.95
C TRP A 54 3.82 -6.98 6.07
N GLY A 55 4.71 -6.02 5.86
CA GLY A 55 5.14 -5.05 6.87
C GLY A 55 4.57 -3.64 6.64
N ILE A 56 4.06 -3.00 7.69
CA ILE A 56 3.75 -1.56 7.69
C ILE A 56 4.51 -0.92 8.85
N ALA A 57 5.32 0.11 8.58
CA ALA A 57 6.14 0.81 9.58
C ALA A 57 6.99 -0.14 10.47
N GLY A 58 7.52 -1.20 9.86
CA GLY A 58 8.32 -2.23 10.55
C GLY A 58 7.52 -3.24 11.38
N LYS A 59 6.18 -3.21 11.33
CA LYS A 59 5.31 -4.18 12.02
C LYS A 59 4.74 -5.21 11.05
N PRO A 60 4.79 -6.51 11.38
CA PRO A 60 4.08 -7.57 10.64
C PRO A 60 2.56 -7.36 10.69
N MET A 61 1.88 -7.47 9.55
CA MET A 61 0.44 -7.25 9.40
C MET A 61 -0.35 -8.56 9.24
N PRO A 62 -1.64 -8.60 9.63
CA PRO A 62 -2.43 -7.50 10.18
C PRO A 62 -2.19 -7.29 11.68
N ASP A 63 -2.03 -6.04 12.11
CA ASP A 63 -2.00 -5.65 13.52
C ASP A 63 -2.94 -4.45 13.73
N LEU A 64 -4.21 -4.73 14.06
CA LEU A 64 -5.21 -3.69 14.20
C LEU A 64 -4.89 -2.74 15.36
N ALA A 65 -4.40 -3.28 16.48
CA ALA A 65 -4.06 -2.48 17.66
C ALA A 65 -2.95 -1.48 17.34
N PHE A 66 -1.95 -1.87 16.56
CA PHE A 66 -0.95 -0.96 16.03
C PHE A 66 -1.56 0.07 15.07
N LEU A 67 -2.30 -0.38 14.04
CA LEU A 67 -2.86 0.49 12.99
C LEU A 67 -3.84 1.54 13.54
N THR A 68 -4.54 1.26 14.65
CA THR A 68 -5.45 2.20 15.31
C THR A 68 -4.83 2.85 16.56
N GLY A 69 -3.56 2.53 16.86
CA GLY A 69 -2.89 2.95 18.09
C GLY A 69 -2.24 4.33 18.00
N PRO A 70 -1.92 4.95 19.15
CA PRO A 70 -1.30 6.26 19.20
C PRO A 70 0.08 6.31 18.54
N GLN A 71 0.81 5.19 18.52
CA GLN A 71 2.11 5.10 17.87
C GLN A 71 2.03 5.30 16.36
N TYR A 72 1.10 4.62 15.68
CA TYR A 72 0.93 4.75 14.24
C TYR A 72 0.40 6.14 13.85
N ALA A 73 -0.51 6.70 14.66
CA ALA A 73 -0.98 8.08 14.51
C ALA A 73 0.17 9.10 14.64
N ASP A 74 1.08 8.93 15.60
CA ASP A 74 2.27 9.78 15.77
C ASP A 74 3.20 9.72 14.54
N TYR A 75 3.39 8.54 13.92
CA TYR A 75 4.15 8.43 12.67
C TYR A 75 3.56 9.28 11.55
N HIS A 76 2.24 9.27 11.38
CA HIS A 76 1.59 10.13 10.40
C HIS A 76 1.71 11.61 10.73
N ALA A 77 1.50 11.99 12.00
CA ALA A 77 1.60 13.39 12.42
C ALA A 77 3.00 13.97 12.13
N LYS A 78 4.06 13.22 12.49
CA LYS A 78 5.45 13.59 12.21
C LYS A 78 5.73 13.67 10.72
N ALA A 79 5.34 12.66 9.95
CA ALA A 79 5.54 12.65 8.49
C ALA A 79 4.85 13.85 7.81
N ASN A 80 3.60 14.14 8.20
CA ASN A 80 2.85 15.26 7.64
C ASN A 80 3.46 16.63 8.01
N ALA A 81 3.97 16.80 9.23
CA ALA A 81 4.65 18.03 9.65
C ALA A 81 5.91 18.31 8.82
N ILE A 82 6.72 17.27 8.57
CA ILE A 82 7.92 17.35 7.73
C ILE A 82 7.53 17.67 6.28
N MET A 83 6.54 16.98 5.73
CA MET A 83 6.09 17.24 4.35
C MET A 83 5.55 18.67 4.19
N SER A 84 4.80 19.16 5.18
CA SER A 84 4.27 20.53 5.20
C SER A 84 5.39 21.57 5.23
N SER A 85 6.44 21.36 6.03
CA SER A 85 7.58 22.29 6.06
C SER A 85 8.33 22.31 4.73
N VAL A 86 8.54 21.15 4.10
CA VAL A 86 9.21 21.04 2.79
C VAL A 86 8.40 21.73 1.69
N ILE A 87 7.09 21.51 1.63
CA ILE A 87 6.20 22.21 0.68
C ILE A 87 6.23 23.73 0.91
N GLY A 88 6.35 24.15 2.19
CA GLY A 88 6.52 25.55 2.59
C GLY A 88 7.91 26.15 2.31
N GLY A 89 8.84 25.40 1.73
CA GLY A 89 10.19 25.86 1.36
C GLY A 89 11.25 25.74 2.45
N ALA A 90 10.95 25.12 3.59
CA ALA A 90 11.95 24.78 4.59
C ALA A 90 12.74 23.52 4.19
N PRO A 91 14.03 23.40 4.54
CA PRO A 91 14.76 22.16 4.32
C PRO A 91 14.13 21.01 5.12
N PRO A 92 14.25 19.75 4.64
CA PRO A 92 13.82 18.59 5.41
C PRO A 92 14.50 18.60 6.79
N THR A 93 13.74 18.32 7.85
CA THR A 93 14.30 18.20 9.19
C THR A 93 15.32 17.06 9.20
N GLU A 94 16.50 17.29 9.80
CA GLU A 94 17.49 16.22 9.97
C GLU A 94 16.87 15.05 10.73
N PRO A 95 17.12 13.80 10.31
CA PRO A 95 16.63 12.65 11.04
C PRO A 95 17.21 12.68 12.45
N GLU A 96 16.38 12.42 13.46
CA GLU A 96 16.92 12.20 14.81
C GLU A 96 17.92 11.04 14.75
N PRO A 97 19.05 11.15 15.45
CA PRO A 97 20.04 10.08 15.47
C PRO A 97 19.35 8.78 15.88
N VAL A 98 19.50 7.75 15.05
CA VAL A 98 18.98 6.42 15.36
C VAL A 98 19.59 6.03 16.71
N LYS A 99 18.75 5.89 17.74
CA LYS A 99 19.21 5.38 19.03
C LYS A 99 19.95 4.08 18.76
N ASP A 100 21.22 4.04 19.13
CA ASP A 100 22.01 2.83 19.08
C ASP A 100 21.28 1.77 19.91
N TRP A 101 20.75 0.75 19.25
CA TRP A 101 20.15 -0.40 19.91
C TRP A 101 21.23 -1.39 20.38
N GLY A 102 22.49 -0.95 20.48
CA GLY A 102 23.63 -1.73 20.96
C GLY A 102 23.53 -2.15 22.42
N SER A 103 22.90 -3.31 22.67
CA SER A 103 23.44 -4.50 23.36
C SER A 103 22.31 -5.45 23.73
#